data_AF-V8NEQ0-F1
#
_entry.id   AF-V8NEQ0-F1
#
_cell.length_a   1.000
_cell.length_b   1.000
_cell.length_c   1.000
_cell.angle_alpha   90.00
_cell.angle_beta   90.00
_cell.angle_gamma   90.00
#
_symmetry.space_group_name_H-M   'P 1'
#
loop_
_entity.id
_entity.type
_entity.pdbx_description
1 polymer ?
#
loop_
_entity_poly.entity_id
_entity_poly.type
_entity_poly.pdbx_seq_one_letter_code
_entity_poly.pdbx_strand_id
1 'polypeptide(L)'
;MQGIVLILFAKQAHLPFIRSVRSQFTRTGLHGYWGNKGGVSIRLSLYGHSICFLNCHLPAHQENAKQRLDDFEHILEMQHFEEKKFPSALDHELLFWFGDLNFRIEDYGLHFIRESISSSRFNLLWEKDQLNMARKKTFFLQEFSEGPLKFKPTYKFDLHSDEYDTSEKRRKPAWTDRILWRVKCLPSCSNPGEGGVSLSLGSYTSHMDYNISDHKPVTGTFELKMQPLQTEPLVVLCPVGTWRAEQDATVSYVTAPEFASSAWDWIGLYRVSFRHANDYVTYVWVQDNEISSEDGAKQVYLGAEGLPKAGGEFLLGYYSNTLRSLVGLSQPVQVQPSLKSAEQQAGWAGTSSAERFPGERPPCDF
;
A
#
# COMPACT_ATOMS: atom_id res chain seq x y z
N MET A 1 6.59 14.05 8.78
CA MET A 1 6.65 14.65 7.43
C MET A 1 5.42 15.51 7.23
N GLN A 2 5.51 16.56 6.40
CA GLN A 2 4.36 17.40 6.05
C GLN A 2 4.16 17.36 4.53
N GLY A 3 2.93 17.11 4.09
CA GLY A 3 2.58 17.14 2.67
C GLY A 3 3.13 15.98 1.82
N ILE A 4 3.63 14.90 2.43
CA ILE A 4 3.96 13.64 1.76
C ILE A 4 3.25 12.52 2.47
N VAL A 5 2.45 11.75 1.73
CA VAL A 5 1.64 10.64 2.24
C VAL A 5 1.90 9.42 1.37
N LEU A 6 2.01 8.26 2.01
CA LEU A 6 2.09 6.96 1.34
C LEU A 6 1.11 6.02 2.01
N ILE A 7 0.21 5.44 1.22
CA ILE A 7 -0.82 4.51 1.68
C ILE A 7 -0.72 3.25 0.83
N LEU A 8 -0.73 2.09 1.49
CA LEU A 8 -0.78 0.79 0.82
C LEU A 8 -2.12 0.12 1.14
N PHE A 9 -2.74 -0.44 0.10
CA PHE A 9 -3.94 -1.25 0.21
C PHE A 9 -3.65 -2.64 -0.34
N ALA A 10 -4.20 -3.67 0.30
CA ALA A 10 -4.06 -5.05 -0.15
C ALA A 10 -5.43 -5.71 -0.22
N LYS A 11 -5.62 -6.62 -1.19
CA LYS A 11 -6.79 -7.50 -1.19
C LYS A 11 -6.72 -8.42 0.04
N GLN A 12 -7.88 -8.69 0.63
CA GLN A 12 -7.99 -9.50 1.84
C GLN A 12 -7.29 -10.86 1.73
N ALA A 13 -7.36 -11.52 0.58
CA ALA A 13 -6.74 -12.81 0.32
C ALA A 13 -5.21 -12.84 0.52
N HIS A 14 -4.55 -11.67 0.46
CA HIS A 14 -3.09 -11.57 0.65
C HIS A 14 -2.69 -11.24 2.08
N LEU A 15 -3.61 -10.78 2.94
CA LEU A 15 -3.31 -10.32 4.30
C LEU A 15 -2.54 -11.36 5.14
N PRO A 16 -2.87 -12.67 5.13
CA PRO A 16 -2.13 -13.68 5.91
C PRO A 16 -0.65 -13.82 5.52
N PHE A 17 -0.28 -13.32 4.34
CA PHE A 17 1.05 -13.41 3.75
C PHE A 17 1.80 -12.07 3.73
N ILE A 18 1.20 -11.00 4.27
CA ILE A 18 1.81 -9.69 4.42
C ILE A 18 2.30 -9.56 5.86
N ARG A 19 3.60 -9.39 6.04
CA ARG A 19 4.23 -9.29 7.37
C ARG A 19 5.24 -8.19 7.42
N SER A 20 5.72 -7.94 8.64
CA SER A 20 6.90 -7.10 8.83
C SER A 20 6.74 -5.70 8.22
N VAL A 21 5.51 -5.19 8.31
CA VAL A 21 5.17 -3.86 7.82
C VAL A 21 5.87 -2.83 8.70
N ARG A 22 6.72 -2.01 8.09
CA ARG A 22 7.45 -0.92 8.75
C ARG A 22 7.43 0.30 7.87
N SER A 23 7.30 1.47 8.49
CA SER A 23 7.35 2.75 7.81
C SER A 23 8.52 3.58 8.30
N GLN A 24 9.16 4.32 7.41
CA GLN A 24 10.22 5.28 7.75
C GLN A 24 9.98 6.61 7.06
N PHE A 25 10.64 7.67 7.55
CA PHE A 25 10.67 8.96 6.87
C PHE A 25 11.99 9.68 7.07
N THR A 26 12.35 10.50 6.09
CA THR A 26 13.52 11.39 6.13
C THR A 26 13.11 12.77 5.67
N ARG A 27 13.54 13.80 6.40
CA ARG A 27 13.33 15.21 6.04
C ARG A 27 14.58 15.72 5.32
N THR A 28 14.41 16.44 4.23
CA THR A 28 15.52 17.13 3.54
C THR A 28 15.30 18.64 3.41
N GLY A 29 14.07 19.11 3.67
CA GLY A 29 13.75 20.55 3.63
C GLY A 29 14.54 21.34 4.68
N LEU A 30 15.06 22.51 4.30
CA LEU A 30 15.95 23.33 5.13
C LEU A 30 17.07 22.50 5.79
N HIS A 31 17.83 21.72 5.02
CA HIS A 31 18.88 20.83 5.56
C HIS A 31 18.38 19.86 6.65
N GLY A 32 17.15 19.36 6.50
CA GLY A 32 16.52 18.40 7.41
C GLY A 32 15.71 19.02 8.56
N TYR A 33 15.77 20.34 8.77
CA TYR A 33 14.98 21.01 9.81
C TYR A 33 13.48 21.05 9.50
N TRP A 34 13.09 21.01 8.22
CA TRP A 34 11.69 21.15 7.79
C TRP A 34 11.20 19.96 6.96
N GLY A 35 9.96 19.53 7.20
CA GLY A 35 9.43 18.27 6.68
C GLY A 35 8.65 18.35 5.36
N ASN A 36 8.75 19.45 4.60
CA ASN A 36 8.02 19.65 3.32
C ASN A 36 8.73 19.05 2.09
N LYS A 37 9.96 18.56 2.29
CA LYS A 37 10.79 17.85 1.30
C LYS A 37 11.44 16.66 2.00
N GLY A 38 11.63 15.59 1.25
CA GLY A 38 12.19 14.35 1.77
C GLY A 38 11.46 13.12 1.21
N GLY A 39 11.47 12.04 1.98
CA GLY A 39 10.87 10.77 1.58
C GLY A 39 10.14 10.07 2.72
N VAL A 40 9.09 9.33 2.37
CA VAL A 40 8.41 8.37 3.26
C VAL A 40 8.44 7.01 2.60
N SER A 41 8.71 5.97 3.36
CA SER A 41 8.69 4.60 2.85
C SER A 41 7.82 3.69 3.68
N ILE A 42 7.27 2.67 3.02
CA ILE A 42 6.67 1.50 3.66
C ILE A 42 7.34 0.28 3.06
N ARG A 43 7.85 -0.59 3.92
CA ARG A 43 8.34 -1.90 3.55
C ARG A 43 7.50 -3.01 4.16
N LEU A 44 7.50 -4.16 3.51
CA LEU A 44 6.78 -5.35 3.95
C LEU A 44 7.44 -6.62 3.38
N SER A 45 7.14 -7.75 4.01
CA SER A 45 7.35 -9.07 3.42
C SER A 45 6.01 -9.54 2.82
N LEU A 46 6.00 -9.90 1.54
CA LEU A 46 4.84 -10.42 0.83
C LEU A 46 5.18 -11.81 0.31
N TYR A 47 4.48 -12.84 0.77
CA TYR A 47 4.78 -14.25 0.41
C TYR A 47 6.23 -14.67 0.68
N GLY A 48 6.87 -14.02 1.66
CA GLY A 48 8.28 -14.22 2.02
C GLY A 48 9.28 -13.32 1.29
N HIS A 49 8.84 -12.60 0.24
CA HIS A 49 9.68 -11.67 -0.51
C HIS A 49 9.67 -10.26 0.06
N SER A 50 10.80 -9.56 0.05
CA SER A 50 10.92 -8.21 0.61
C SER A 50 10.63 -7.12 -0.42
N ILE A 51 9.65 -6.27 -0.11
CA ILE A 51 9.20 -5.18 -0.99
C ILE A 51 9.25 -3.86 -0.22
N CYS A 52 9.76 -2.81 -0.86
CA CYS A 52 9.78 -1.46 -0.34
C CYS A 52 9.15 -0.47 -1.33
N PHE A 53 8.34 0.45 -0.82
CA PHE A 53 7.74 1.56 -1.55
C PHE A 53 8.27 2.85 -0.96
N LEU A 54 8.90 3.70 -1.76
CA LEU A 54 9.49 4.96 -1.36
C LEU A 54 8.86 6.11 -2.15
N ASN A 55 8.09 6.95 -1.47
CA ASN A 55 7.51 8.17 -2.02
C ASN A 55 8.34 9.39 -1.61
N CYS A 56 8.82 10.17 -2.57
CA CYS A 56 9.65 11.35 -2.35
C CYS A 56 9.00 12.63 -2.89
N HIS A 57 9.30 13.74 -2.22
CA HIS A 57 9.08 15.09 -2.75
C HIS A 57 10.42 15.82 -2.68
N LEU A 58 11.09 15.93 -3.83
CA LEU A 58 12.45 16.46 -3.92
C LEU A 58 12.47 17.97 -4.21
N PRO A 59 13.61 18.65 -4.00
CA PRO A 59 13.72 20.10 -4.18
C PRO A 59 13.27 20.59 -5.55
N ALA A 60 12.42 21.62 -5.54
CA ALA A 60 11.88 22.25 -6.74
C ALA A 60 12.93 23.10 -7.47
N HIS A 61 12.54 23.67 -8.61
CA HIS A 61 13.35 24.54 -9.48
C HIS A 61 14.42 23.81 -10.34
N GLN A 62 14.75 24.41 -11.48
CA GLN A 62 15.53 23.74 -12.54
C GLN A 62 16.98 23.54 -12.12
N GLU A 63 17.56 24.53 -11.45
CA GLU A 63 18.94 24.62 -10.96
C GLU A 63 19.29 23.55 -9.90
N ASN A 64 18.29 23.00 -9.20
CA ASN A 64 18.50 22.09 -8.07
C ASN A 64 18.68 20.62 -8.48
N ALA A 65 19.09 20.34 -9.72
CA ALA A 65 19.22 18.97 -10.23
C ALA A 65 20.20 18.13 -9.41
N LYS A 66 21.35 18.71 -9.04
CA LYS A 66 22.32 18.06 -8.17
C LYS A 66 21.76 17.83 -6.76
N GLN A 67 21.14 18.85 -6.16
CA GLN A 67 20.54 18.74 -4.83
C GLN A 67 19.48 17.63 -4.77
N ARG A 68 18.70 17.42 -5.84
CA ARG A 68 17.74 16.30 -5.89
C ARG A 68 18.42 14.94 -5.80
N LEU A 69 19.60 14.78 -6.39
CA LEU A 69 20.39 13.55 -6.30
C LEU A 69 20.96 13.38 -4.90
N ASP A 70 21.59 14.42 -4.37
CA ASP A 70 22.16 14.42 -3.01
C ASP A 70 21.07 14.12 -1.95
N ASP A 71 19.88 14.72 -2.08
CA ASP A 71 18.72 14.46 -1.22
C ASP A 71 18.24 13.00 -1.35
N PHE A 72 18.20 12.45 -2.57
CA PHE A 72 17.74 11.08 -2.79
C PHE A 72 18.72 10.06 -2.19
N GLU A 73 20.03 10.25 -2.40
CA GLU A 73 21.07 9.43 -1.76
C GLU A 73 20.94 9.50 -0.24
N HIS A 74 20.80 10.70 0.32
CA HIS A 74 20.61 10.88 1.76
C HIS A 74 19.34 10.19 2.30
N ILE A 75 18.23 10.22 1.55
CA ILE A 75 17.00 9.50 1.93
C ILE A 75 17.26 7.98 1.98
N LEU A 76 17.96 7.42 0.98
CA LEU A 76 18.29 6.00 0.94
C LEU A 76 19.23 5.59 2.09
N GLU A 77 20.20 6.44 2.42
CA GLU A 77 21.15 6.22 3.52
C GLU A 77 20.49 6.28 4.89
N MET A 78 19.59 7.26 5.13
CA MET A 78 19.01 7.48 6.46
C MET A 78 17.86 6.52 6.79
N GLN A 79 17.15 5.99 5.79
CA GLN A 79 16.00 5.12 6.04
C GLN A 79 16.42 3.69 6.30
N HIS A 80 16.70 3.42 7.59
CA HIS A 80 16.97 2.09 8.07
C HIS A 80 15.74 1.41 8.68
N PHE A 81 15.62 0.11 8.44
CA PHE A 81 14.60 -0.72 9.07
C PHE A 81 15.24 -1.58 10.16
N GLU A 82 14.56 -1.76 11.30
CA GLU A 82 15.04 -2.53 12.45
C GLU A 82 15.26 -4.04 12.17
N GLU A 83 15.03 -4.50 10.94
CA GLU A 83 15.27 -5.87 10.54
C GLU A 83 16.71 -6.07 10.06
N LYS A 84 17.45 -6.91 10.80
CA LYS A 84 18.83 -7.29 10.47
C LYS A 84 19.02 -7.79 9.03
N LYS A 85 17.97 -8.36 8.42
CA LYS A 85 18.02 -8.92 7.06
C LYS A 85 17.94 -7.85 5.97
N PHE A 86 17.33 -6.68 6.23
CA PHE A 86 17.08 -5.64 5.23
C PHE A 86 17.29 -4.24 5.85
N PRO A 87 18.54 -3.87 6.14
CA PRO A 87 18.84 -2.63 6.85
C PRO A 87 18.55 -1.38 6.02
N SER A 88 18.52 -1.42 4.68
CA SER A 88 18.23 -0.27 3.83
C SER A 88 17.13 -0.55 2.79
N ALA A 89 16.58 0.51 2.18
CA ALA A 89 15.63 0.39 1.07
C ALA A 89 16.21 -0.41 -0.10
N LEU A 90 17.51 -0.25 -0.41
CA LEU A 90 18.19 -0.94 -1.52
C LEU A 90 18.42 -2.44 -1.26
N ASP A 91 18.25 -2.91 -0.03
CA ASP A 91 18.41 -4.33 0.30
C ASP A 91 17.21 -5.19 -0.10
N HIS A 92 16.06 -4.55 -0.35
CA HIS A 92 14.81 -5.22 -0.70
C HIS A 92 14.90 -5.85 -2.09
N GLU A 93 14.20 -6.97 -2.30
CA GLU A 93 14.16 -7.65 -3.59
C GLU A 93 13.45 -6.81 -4.65
N LEU A 94 12.43 -6.06 -4.23
CA LEU A 94 11.72 -5.09 -5.06
C LEU A 94 11.62 -3.74 -4.34
N LEU A 95 12.08 -2.69 -5.01
CA LEU A 95 11.97 -1.31 -4.53
C LEU A 95 11.26 -0.46 -5.59
N PHE A 96 10.14 0.15 -5.21
CA PHE A 96 9.51 1.23 -5.96
C PHE A 96 9.98 2.58 -5.43
N TRP A 97 10.37 3.47 -6.32
CA TRP A 97 10.71 4.85 -6.02
C TRP A 97 9.87 5.79 -6.88
N PHE A 98 9.05 6.62 -6.25
CA PHE A 98 8.10 7.48 -6.95
C PHE A 98 7.82 8.77 -6.20
N GLY A 99 7.03 9.65 -6.82
CA GLY A 99 6.54 10.90 -6.22
C GLY A 99 6.84 12.11 -7.09
N ASP A 100 6.76 13.31 -6.51
CA ASP A 100 7.21 14.55 -7.13
C ASP A 100 8.74 14.65 -6.99
N LEU A 101 9.42 14.03 -7.94
CA LEU A 101 10.87 14.04 -8.02
C LEU A 101 11.42 15.36 -8.54
N ASN A 102 10.56 16.27 -9.03
CA ASN A 102 10.89 17.64 -9.40
C ASN A 102 11.99 17.83 -10.47
N PHE A 103 12.41 16.79 -11.18
CA PHE A 103 13.32 16.91 -12.33
C PHE A 103 12.67 17.68 -13.47
N ARG A 104 13.46 18.49 -14.17
CA ARG A 104 13.00 19.44 -15.20
C ARG A 104 13.59 19.10 -16.57
N ILE A 105 13.07 19.76 -17.61
CA ILE A 105 13.64 19.74 -18.95
C ILE A 105 14.64 20.89 -19.07
N GLU A 106 15.91 20.57 -19.29
CA GLU A 106 17.01 21.51 -19.44
C GLU A 106 17.22 21.90 -20.93
N ASP A 107 18.02 22.93 -21.20
CA ASP A 107 18.51 23.36 -22.53
C ASP A 107 17.49 23.72 -23.62
N TYR A 108 16.20 23.39 -23.47
CA TYR A 108 15.17 23.74 -24.45
C TYR A 108 14.39 25.00 -24.03
N GLY A 109 14.15 25.87 -25.01
CA GLY A 109 13.27 27.03 -24.86
C GLY A 109 11.80 26.62 -24.75
N LEU A 110 10.99 27.46 -24.10
CA LEU A 110 9.56 27.18 -23.86
C LEU A 110 8.79 26.89 -25.15
N HIS A 111 9.08 27.61 -26.24
CA HIS A 111 8.44 27.42 -27.53
C HIS A 111 8.67 26.00 -28.09
N PHE A 112 9.91 25.52 -28.09
CA PHE A 112 10.24 24.18 -28.56
C PHE A 112 9.57 23.08 -27.72
N ILE A 113 9.54 23.27 -26.40
CA ILE A 113 8.86 22.34 -25.48
C ILE A 113 7.37 22.28 -25.81
N ARG A 114 6.70 23.43 -25.90
CA ARG A 114 5.26 23.50 -26.21
C ARG A 114 4.93 22.87 -27.57
N GLU A 115 5.74 23.15 -28.58
CA GLU A 115 5.57 22.58 -29.92
C GLU A 115 5.77 21.06 -29.95
N SER A 116 6.74 20.55 -29.18
CA SER A 116 6.96 19.11 -29.05
C SER A 116 5.77 18.44 -28.33
N ILE A 117 5.17 19.11 -27.36
CA ILE A 117 3.98 18.63 -26.63
C ILE A 117 2.74 18.66 -27.52
N SER A 118 2.48 19.77 -28.24
CA SER A 118 1.32 19.91 -29.14
C SER A 118 1.35 18.86 -30.25
N SER A 119 2.54 18.59 -30.78
CA SER A 119 2.77 17.56 -31.79
C SER A 119 2.82 16.12 -31.24
N SER A 120 2.67 15.92 -29.93
CA SER A 120 2.86 14.61 -29.25
C SER A 120 4.22 13.95 -29.53
N ARG A 121 5.25 14.74 -29.84
CA ARG A 121 6.64 14.29 -30.10
C ARG A 121 7.49 14.35 -28.82
N PHE A 122 7.02 13.68 -27.77
CA PHE A 122 7.64 13.73 -26.43
C PHE A 122 9.08 13.21 -26.42
N ASN A 123 9.41 12.25 -27.30
CA ASN A 123 10.73 11.66 -27.41
C ASN A 123 11.84 12.69 -27.72
N LEU A 124 11.50 13.81 -28.34
CA LEU A 124 12.45 14.90 -28.60
C LEU A 124 12.93 15.60 -27.32
N LEU A 125 12.20 15.43 -26.21
CA LEU A 125 12.49 16.09 -24.94
C LEU A 125 13.30 15.19 -23.98
N TRP A 126 13.32 13.88 -24.19
CA TRP A 126 13.86 12.91 -23.23
C TRP A 126 15.35 13.06 -22.96
N GLU A 127 16.14 13.44 -23.97
CA GLU A 127 17.60 13.63 -23.83
C GLU A 127 17.97 14.81 -22.92
N LYS A 128 17.02 15.73 -22.71
CA LYS A 128 17.19 16.90 -21.85
C LYS A 128 16.34 16.84 -20.58
N ASP A 129 15.65 15.71 -20.34
CA ASP A 129 15.03 15.44 -19.05
C ASP A 129 16.13 15.14 -18.01
N GLN A 130 16.20 15.94 -16.95
CA GLN A 130 17.28 15.86 -15.98
C GLN A 130 17.36 14.50 -15.27
N LEU A 131 16.24 13.79 -15.07
CA LEU A 131 16.27 12.45 -14.49
C LEU A 131 16.87 11.43 -15.47
N ASN A 132 16.47 11.47 -16.74
CA ASN A 132 17.09 10.64 -17.78
C ASN A 132 18.59 10.92 -17.91
N MET A 133 18.99 12.20 -17.88
CA MET A 133 20.40 12.59 -17.89
C MET A 133 21.15 12.05 -16.67
N ALA A 134 20.57 12.14 -15.46
CA ALA A 134 21.16 11.62 -14.24
C ALA A 134 21.30 10.09 -14.28
N ARG A 135 20.27 9.36 -14.73
CA ARG A 135 20.32 7.90 -14.89
C ARG A 135 21.43 7.44 -15.84
N LYS A 136 21.77 8.23 -16.86
CA LYS A 136 22.91 7.91 -17.75
C LYS A 136 24.28 8.08 -17.07
N LYS A 137 24.41 8.99 -16.10
CA LYS A 137 25.68 9.39 -15.48
C LYS A 137 25.95 8.75 -14.12
N THR A 138 24.91 8.43 -13.37
CA THR A 138 24.99 8.02 -11.97
C THR A 138 24.76 6.51 -11.85
N PHE A 139 25.74 5.79 -11.32
CA PHE A 139 25.76 4.32 -11.30
C PHE A 139 24.55 3.70 -10.60
N PHE A 140 24.24 4.09 -9.35
CA PHE A 140 23.14 3.48 -8.60
C PHE A 140 21.76 3.74 -9.23
N LEU A 141 21.61 4.83 -10.00
CA LEU A 141 20.39 5.14 -10.74
C LEU A 141 20.20 4.26 -11.98
N GLN A 142 21.26 3.63 -12.50
CA GLN A 142 21.18 2.68 -13.60
C GLN A 142 20.51 1.36 -13.19
N GLU A 143 20.50 1.04 -11.89
CA GLU A 143 19.79 -0.12 -11.36
C GLU A 143 18.26 0.08 -11.34
N PHE A 144 17.80 1.32 -11.50
CA PHE A 144 16.38 1.64 -11.58
C PHE A 144 15.90 1.65 -13.02
N SER A 145 14.79 0.94 -13.25
CA SER A 145 14.00 0.97 -14.48
C SER A 145 12.89 2.01 -14.38
N GLU A 146 12.51 2.56 -15.54
CA GLU A 146 11.36 3.46 -15.68
C GLU A 146 10.67 3.16 -17.02
N GLY A 147 9.34 3.29 -17.06
CA GLY A 147 8.57 3.17 -18.29
C GLY A 147 8.80 4.35 -19.25
N PRO A 148 8.48 4.20 -20.55
CA PRO A 148 8.62 5.29 -21.50
C PRO A 148 7.61 6.42 -21.19
N LEU A 149 8.08 7.67 -21.21
CA LEU A 149 7.25 8.87 -21.01
C LEU A 149 6.41 9.18 -22.27
N LYS A 150 5.35 8.39 -22.48
CA LYS A 150 4.40 8.49 -23.61
C LYS A 150 3.20 9.41 -23.34
N PHE A 151 3.27 10.21 -22.28
CA PHE A 151 2.22 11.14 -21.86
C PHE A 151 2.79 12.56 -21.71
N LYS A 152 1.92 13.56 -21.71
CA LYS A 152 2.30 14.98 -21.60
C LYS A 152 3.06 15.25 -20.28
N PRO A 153 3.99 16.22 -20.22
CA PRO A 153 4.58 16.68 -18.96
C PRO A 153 3.50 17.04 -17.93
N THR A 154 3.68 16.60 -16.69
CA THR A 154 2.64 16.61 -15.64
C THR A 154 2.63 17.88 -14.82
N TYR A 155 3.58 18.78 -15.03
CA TYR A 155 3.72 20.07 -14.37
C TYR A 155 4.17 21.13 -15.39
N LYS A 156 3.83 22.41 -15.28
CA LYS A 156 2.92 23.06 -14.34
C LYS A 156 1.68 23.54 -15.07
N PHE A 157 0.50 23.21 -14.55
CA PHE A 157 -0.78 23.64 -15.10
C PHE A 157 -1.37 24.83 -14.34
N ASP A 158 -2.23 25.59 -15.01
CA ASP A 158 -3.14 26.50 -14.33
C ASP A 158 -4.23 25.68 -13.61
N LEU A 159 -4.66 26.14 -12.42
CA LEU A 159 -5.68 25.45 -11.66
C LEU A 159 -7.00 25.38 -12.45
N HIS A 160 -7.69 24.26 -12.33
CA HIS A 160 -8.94 23.95 -13.01
C HIS A 160 -8.84 23.97 -14.54
N SER A 161 -7.64 23.74 -15.09
CA SER A 161 -7.35 23.79 -16.51
C SER A 161 -6.39 22.68 -16.96
N ASP A 162 -6.33 22.48 -18.28
CA ASP A 162 -5.31 21.70 -18.99
C ASP A 162 -4.27 22.60 -19.68
N GLU A 163 -4.39 23.92 -19.49
CA GLU A 163 -3.43 24.90 -19.95
C GLU A 163 -2.20 24.93 -19.04
N TYR A 164 -1.02 24.96 -19.66
CA TYR A 164 0.24 25.11 -18.94
C TYR A 164 0.46 26.55 -18.46
N ASP A 165 1.08 26.71 -17.29
CA ASP A 165 1.33 27.95 -16.54
C ASP A 165 1.34 29.23 -17.40
N THR A 166 0.22 29.96 -17.33
CA THR A 166 0.04 31.25 -18.02
C THR A 166 0.47 32.45 -17.17
N SER A 167 0.87 32.22 -15.91
CA SER A 167 1.36 33.28 -15.02
C SER A 167 2.61 33.97 -15.56
N GLU A 168 2.98 35.11 -14.97
CA GLU A 168 4.19 35.85 -15.33
C GLU A 168 5.47 35.00 -15.28
N LYS A 169 5.50 33.97 -14.41
CA LYS A 169 6.65 33.07 -14.24
C LYS A 169 6.81 32.09 -15.40
N ARG A 170 5.75 31.79 -16.15
CA ARG A 170 5.71 30.89 -17.33
C ARG A 170 6.60 29.66 -17.17
N ARG A 171 6.40 28.89 -16.10
CA ARG A 171 7.24 27.72 -15.80
C ARG A 171 7.19 26.73 -16.97
N LYS A 172 8.36 26.25 -17.39
CA LYS A 172 8.46 25.26 -18.47
C LYS A 172 7.75 23.97 -18.06
N PRO A 173 6.97 23.35 -18.96
CA PRO A 173 6.43 22.01 -18.73
C PRO A 173 7.54 21.00 -18.42
N ALA A 174 7.32 20.10 -17.46
CA ALA A 174 8.26 19.06 -17.04
C ALA A 174 7.54 17.81 -16.50
N TRP A 175 8.19 16.64 -16.63
CA TRP A 175 7.78 15.40 -15.96
C TRP A 175 8.41 15.37 -14.56
N THR A 176 7.75 16.04 -13.63
CA THR A 176 8.16 16.08 -12.23
C THR A 176 7.72 14.84 -11.46
N ASP A 177 6.59 14.24 -11.86
CA ASP A 177 5.94 13.12 -11.19
C ASP A 177 6.34 11.81 -11.87
N ARG A 178 7.07 10.94 -11.16
CA ARG A 178 7.75 9.78 -11.78
C ARG A 178 7.55 8.51 -10.97
N ILE A 179 7.63 7.36 -11.64
CA ILE A 179 7.58 6.03 -11.01
C ILE A 179 8.72 5.17 -11.58
N LEU A 180 9.69 4.87 -10.72
CA LEU A 180 10.83 4.01 -11.00
C LEU A 180 10.75 2.75 -10.14
N TRP A 181 11.41 1.69 -10.59
CA TRP A 181 11.50 0.45 -9.82
C TRP A 181 12.85 -0.22 -9.99
N ARG A 182 13.26 -0.98 -8.99
CA ARG A 182 14.46 -1.80 -8.99
C ARG A 182 14.10 -3.20 -8.54
N VAL A 183 14.50 -4.19 -9.34
CA VAL A 183 14.44 -5.62 -8.99
C VAL A 183 15.87 -6.06 -8.71
N LYS A 184 16.14 -6.56 -7.51
CA LYS A 184 17.47 -7.02 -7.11
C LYS A 184 17.77 -8.36 -7.78
N CYS A 185 18.79 -8.40 -8.63
CA CYS A 185 19.30 -9.67 -9.16
C CYS A 185 20.05 -10.42 -8.07
N LEU A 186 19.55 -11.58 -7.65
CA LEU A 186 20.24 -12.44 -6.70
C LEU A 186 21.33 -13.26 -7.43
N PRO A 187 22.57 -13.31 -6.91
CA PRO A 187 23.68 -14.03 -7.54
C PRO A 187 23.47 -15.55 -7.73
N SER A 188 22.50 -16.15 -7.02
CA SER A 188 22.23 -17.59 -7.05
C SER A 188 21.40 -18.04 -8.27
N CYS A 189 20.85 -17.12 -9.06
CA CYS A 189 20.01 -17.46 -10.21
C CYS A 189 20.85 -17.53 -11.48
N SER A 190 21.69 -18.56 -11.60
CA SER A 190 22.40 -18.91 -12.85
C SER A 190 21.45 -19.32 -13.98
N ASN A 191 20.19 -19.58 -13.65
CA ASN A 191 19.08 -19.78 -14.58
C ASN A 191 18.01 -18.68 -14.36
N PRO A 192 17.64 -17.90 -15.39
CA PRO A 192 16.50 -16.99 -15.31
C PRO A 192 15.20 -17.82 -15.24
N GLY A 193 14.74 -18.15 -14.03
CA GLY A 193 13.48 -18.89 -13.84
C GLY A 193 13.25 -19.52 -12.46
N GLU A 194 14.28 -19.73 -11.64
CA GLU A 194 14.13 -20.40 -10.34
C GLU A 194 14.26 -19.40 -9.17
N GLY A 195 13.17 -19.23 -8.40
CA GLY A 195 13.16 -18.55 -7.09
C GLY A 195 13.15 -17.01 -7.07
N GLY A 196 13.13 -16.34 -8.23
CA GLY A 196 13.24 -14.88 -8.31
C GLY A 196 11.92 -14.12 -8.40
N VAL A 197 11.95 -12.85 -7.98
CA VAL A 197 10.90 -11.86 -8.27
C VAL A 197 11.13 -11.31 -9.68
N SER A 198 10.08 -11.23 -10.50
CA SER A 198 10.10 -10.55 -11.79
C SER A 198 8.92 -9.59 -11.91
N LEU A 199 9.15 -8.45 -12.56
CA LEU A 199 8.18 -7.37 -12.67
C LEU A 199 8.06 -6.92 -14.12
N SER A 200 6.85 -6.94 -14.67
CA SER A 200 6.52 -6.37 -15.97
C SER A 200 5.65 -5.13 -15.81
N LEU A 201 6.02 -4.04 -16.48
CA LEU A 201 5.19 -2.84 -16.56
C LEU A 201 4.02 -3.10 -17.52
N GLY A 202 2.79 -2.93 -17.03
CA GLY A 202 1.57 -2.98 -17.84
C GLY A 202 1.24 -1.63 -18.47
N SER A 203 1.13 -0.57 -17.66
CA SER A 203 0.83 0.79 -18.14
C SER A 203 1.57 1.85 -17.33
N TYR A 204 1.90 2.98 -17.96
CA TYR A 204 2.49 4.16 -17.32
C TYR A 204 1.94 5.41 -17.99
N THR A 205 1.08 6.16 -17.30
CA THR A 205 0.32 7.28 -17.87
C THR A 205 0.02 8.37 -16.85
N SER A 206 -0.31 9.56 -17.33
CA SER A 206 -0.91 10.64 -16.55
C SER A 206 -2.42 10.76 -16.80
N HIS A 207 -3.13 11.46 -15.91
CA HIS A 207 -4.58 11.66 -15.97
C HIS A 207 -4.93 13.15 -16.06
N MET A 208 -5.29 13.61 -17.26
CA MET A 208 -5.57 15.03 -17.52
C MET A 208 -6.90 15.52 -16.91
N ASP A 209 -7.87 14.61 -16.77
CA ASP A 209 -9.23 14.91 -16.26
C ASP A 209 -9.25 15.45 -14.82
N TYR A 210 -8.15 15.28 -14.07
CA TYR A 210 -7.99 15.85 -12.74
C TYR A 210 -7.31 17.22 -12.84
N ASN A 211 -8.02 18.28 -12.43
CA ASN A 211 -7.58 19.66 -12.62
C ASN A 211 -7.56 20.50 -11.33
N ILE A 212 -7.73 19.90 -10.16
CA ILE A 212 -7.68 20.63 -8.88
C ILE A 212 -6.27 21.05 -8.46
N SER A 213 -5.24 20.45 -9.05
CA SER A 213 -3.82 20.72 -8.78
C SER A 213 -3.15 21.26 -10.04
N ASP A 214 -2.04 21.97 -9.86
CA ASP A 214 -1.11 22.35 -10.93
C ASP A 214 -0.24 21.17 -11.42
N HIS A 215 -0.40 19.99 -10.81
CA HIS A 215 0.12 18.70 -11.26
C HIS A 215 -1.00 17.77 -11.74
N LYS A 216 -0.66 16.87 -12.68
CA LYS A 216 -1.56 15.80 -13.14
C LYS A 216 -1.16 14.46 -12.51
N PRO A 217 -2.10 13.68 -11.95
CA PRO A 217 -1.81 12.38 -11.35
C PRO A 217 -1.12 11.43 -12.33
N VAL A 218 -0.18 10.63 -11.84
CA VAL A 218 0.54 9.60 -12.60
C VAL A 218 0.26 8.22 -12.03
N THR A 219 0.01 7.24 -12.90
CA THR A 219 -0.21 5.85 -12.52
C THR A 219 0.72 4.92 -13.27
N GLY A 220 1.30 3.95 -12.54
CA GLY A 220 2.00 2.80 -13.09
C GLY A 220 1.29 1.52 -12.66
N THR A 221 0.95 0.64 -13.60
CA THR A 221 0.43 -0.70 -13.29
C THR A 221 1.48 -1.74 -13.62
N PHE A 222 1.65 -2.71 -12.72
CA PHE A 222 2.69 -3.72 -12.83
C PHE A 222 2.09 -5.11 -12.61
N GLU A 223 2.59 -6.09 -13.36
CA GLU A 223 2.39 -7.50 -13.10
C GLU A 223 3.64 -8.03 -12.39
N LEU A 224 3.45 -8.54 -11.17
CA LEU A 224 4.49 -9.05 -10.30
C LEU A 224 4.39 -10.58 -10.28
N LYS A 225 5.39 -11.26 -10.84
CA LYS A 225 5.51 -12.72 -10.80
C LYS A 225 6.58 -13.09 -9.79
N MET A 226 6.21 -13.92 -8.82
CA MET A 226 7.11 -14.44 -7.79
C MET A 226 6.73 -15.88 -7.49
N GLN A 227 7.71 -16.69 -7.08
CA GLN A 227 7.46 -18.01 -6.52
C GLN A 227 7.28 -17.85 -5.01
N PRO A 228 6.10 -18.09 -4.42
CA PRO A 228 5.90 -17.90 -2.99
C PRO A 228 6.90 -18.75 -2.18
N LEU A 229 7.68 -18.10 -1.32
CA LEU A 229 8.49 -18.78 -0.31
C LEU A 229 7.61 -19.30 0.84
N GLN A 230 6.39 -18.79 0.90
CA GLN A 230 5.34 -19.25 1.79
C GLN A 230 4.03 -19.43 1.04
N THR A 231 3.56 -20.66 0.96
CA THR A 231 2.33 -21.05 0.25
C THR A 231 1.12 -21.12 1.17
N GLU A 232 1.33 -21.43 2.45
CA GLU A 232 0.29 -21.56 3.46
C GLU A 232 0.36 -20.44 4.50
N PRO A 233 -0.79 -19.98 5.04
CA PRO A 233 -0.79 -19.04 6.16
C PRO A 233 -0.17 -19.68 7.42
N LEU A 234 0.35 -18.86 8.34
CA LEU A 234 0.93 -19.39 9.58
C LEU A 234 -0.14 -19.95 10.53
N VAL A 235 -1.37 -19.49 10.38
CA VAL A 235 -2.52 -20.00 11.12
C VAL A 235 -3.69 -20.24 10.18
N VAL A 236 -4.25 -21.45 10.22
CA VAL A 236 -5.49 -21.80 9.53
C VAL A 236 -6.62 -21.81 10.55
N LEU A 237 -7.72 -21.12 10.25
CA LEU A 237 -8.89 -20.95 11.14
C LEU A 237 -10.12 -21.63 10.54
N CYS A 238 -10.82 -22.40 11.35
CA CYS A 238 -12.03 -23.12 10.99
C CYS A 238 -13.14 -22.83 12.01
N PRO A 239 -14.29 -22.24 11.61
CA PRO A 239 -15.46 -22.21 12.49
C PRO A 239 -15.96 -23.64 12.70
N VAL A 240 -16.31 -23.99 13.94
CA VAL A 240 -16.86 -25.31 14.28
C VAL A 240 -18.37 -25.21 14.42
N GLY A 241 -19.09 -26.09 13.72
CA GLY A 241 -20.54 -26.19 13.78
C GLY A 241 -21.27 -24.98 13.19
N THR A 242 -22.53 -24.80 13.61
CA THR A 242 -23.37 -23.68 13.19
C THR A 242 -23.40 -22.60 14.25
N TRP A 243 -23.11 -21.35 13.87
CA TRP A 243 -23.04 -20.25 14.82
C TRP A 243 -24.38 -19.51 14.93
N ARG A 244 -24.79 -19.24 16.17
CA ARG A 244 -25.99 -18.49 16.52
C ARG A 244 -25.62 -17.37 17.49
N ALA A 245 -26.21 -16.19 17.34
CA ALA A 245 -25.85 -15.04 18.16
C ALA A 245 -26.18 -15.16 19.67
N GLU A 246 -26.88 -16.23 20.08
CA GLU A 246 -27.26 -16.54 21.46
C GLU A 246 -26.41 -17.66 22.08
N GLN A 247 -25.45 -18.23 21.34
CA GLN A 247 -24.64 -19.36 21.79
C GLN A 247 -23.16 -19.02 21.64
N ASP A 248 -22.33 -19.58 22.52
CA ASP A 248 -20.88 -19.49 22.39
C ASP A 248 -20.46 -20.15 21.07
N ALA A 249 -19.52 -19.50 20.39
CA ALA A 249 -19.03 -19.92 19.10
C ALA A 249 -17.64 -20.55 19.23
N THR A 250 -17.48 -21.77 18.73
CA THR A 250 -16.19 -22.48 18.77
C THR A 250 -15.40 -22.23 17.50
N VAL A 251 -14.14 -21.83 17.68
CA VAL A 251 -13.15 -21.71 16.60
C VAL A 251 -12.10 -22.77 16.80
N SER A 252 -11.82 -23.56 15.76
CA SER A 252 -10.64 -24.42 15.71
C SER A 252 -9.55 -23.76 14.88
N TYR A 253 -8.29 -23.90 15.29
CA TYR A 253 -7.15 -23.41 14.53
C TYR A 253 -5.95 -24.34 14.61
N VAL A 254 -5.14 -24.29 13.56
CA VAL A 254 -3.86 -25.01 13.45
C VAL A 254 -2.77 -24.00 13.13
N THR A 255 -1.65 -24.11 13.82
CA THR A 255 -0.47 -23.26 13.61
C THR A 255 0.59 -24.01 12.81
N ALA A 256 1.31 -23.30 11.94
CA ALA A 256 2.51 -23.84 11.30
C ALA A 256 3.55 -24.29 12.36
N PRO A 257 4.34 -25.35 12.12
CA PRO A 257 5.26 -25.91 13.12
C PRO A 257 6.25 -24.90 13.72
N GLU A 258 6.75 -23.97 12.90
CA GLU A 258 7.71 -22.93 13.28
C GLU A 258 7.07 -21.65 13.82
N PHE A 259 5.73 -21.60 13.92
CA PHE A 259 5.03 -20.41 14.40
C PHE A 259 5.09 -20.29 15.93
N ALA A 260 5.78 -19.25 16.41
CA ALA A 260 5.82 -18.93 17.83
C ALA A 260 4.65 -18.02 18.22
N SER A 261 3.61 -18.62 18.84
CA SER A 261 2.47 -17.87 19.40
C SER A 261 2.86 -17.04 20.62
N SER A 262 2.15 -15.95 20.85
CA SER A 262 2.29 -15.08 22.04
C SER A 262 1.02 -15.09 22.90
N ALA A 263 1.17 -14.84 24.21
CA ALA A 263 0.05 -14.57 25.12
C ALA A 263 -0.83 -13.40 24.65
N TRP A 264 -0.24 -12.48 23.88
CA TRP A 264 -0.89 -11.31 23.32
C TRP A 264 -1.44 -11.54 21.91
N ASP A 265 -1.49 -12.77 21.43
CA ASP A 265 -2.17 -13.08 20.18
C ASP A 265 -3.69 -13.18 20.40
N TRP A 266 -4.48 -12.78 19.41
CA TRP A 266 -5.93 -12.87 19.49
C TRP A 266 -6.57 -13.40 18.20
N ILE A 267 -7.72 -14.03 18.35
CA ILE A 267 -8.62 -14.34 17.24
C ILE A 267 -9.79 -13.36 17.31
N GLY A 268 -9.93 -12.55 16.27
CA GLY A 268 -11.03 -11.58 16.12
C GLY A 268 -12.09 -12.08 15.15
N LEU A 269 -13.34 -11.68 15.40
CA LEU A 269 -14.45 -11.77 14.47
C LEU A 269 -14.62 -10.41 13.76
N TYR A 270 -14.47 -10.37 12.45
CA TYR A 270 -14.50 -9.15 11.65
C TYR A 270 -15.70 -9.14 10.71
N ARG A 271 -16.25 -7.97 10.42
CA ARG A 271 -17.15 -7.83 9.26
C ARG A 271 -16.37 -8.09 7.98
N VAL A 272 -16.99 -8.67 6.95
CA VAL A 272 -16.36 -8.87 5.62
C VAL A 272 -15.78 -7.59 5.00
N SER A 273 -16.24 -6.42 5.45
CA SER A 273 -15.81 -5.10 4.98
C SER A 273 -14.80 -4.39 5.91
N PHE A 274 -14.15 -5.10 6.83
CA PHE A 274 -13.20 -4.50 7.78
C PHE A 274 -12.04 -3.80 7.04
N ARG A 275 -11.49 -2.73 7.64
CA ARG A 275 -10.45 -1.89 7.01
C ARG A 275 -9.13 -1.92 7.78
N HIS A 276 -9.18 -2.29 9.06
CA HIS A 276 -8.03 -2.36 9.94
C HIS A 276 -8.09 -3.61 10.84
N ALA A 277 -6.93 -4.11 11.29
CA ALA A 277 -6.83 -5.27 12.18
C ALA A 277 -7.49 -5.06 13.57
N ASN A 278 -7.84 -3.82 13.90
CA ASN A 278 -8.53 -3.47 15.14
C ASN A 278 -10.05 -3.26 14.93
N ASP A 279 -10.56 -3.43 13.71
CA ASP A 279 -11.99 -3.30 13.40
C ASP A 279 -12.79 -4.58 13.74
N TYR A 280 -12.32 -5.37 14.71
CA TYR A 280 -13.03 -6.56 15.14
C TYR A 280 -14.35 -6.19 15.83
N VAL A 281 -15.37 -7.02 15.65
CA VAL A 281 -16.66 -6.96 16.36
C VAL A 281 -16.49 -7.48 17.79
N THR A 282 -15.79 -8.60 17.91
CA THR A 282 -15.39 -9.24 19.17
C THR A 282 -14.09 -10.00 18.96
N TYR A 283 -13.40 -10.35 20.03
CA TYR A 283 -12.15 -11.09 19.97
C TYR A 283 -11.96 -11.95 21.22
N VAL A 284 -11.01 -12.88 21.13
CA VAL A 284 -10.57 -13.72 22.25
C VAL A 284 -9.05 -13.81 22.25
N TRP A 285 -8.44 -13.70 23.43
CA TRP A 285 -7.01 -13.97 23.61
C TRP A 285 -6.75 -15.47 23.47
N VAL A 286 -5.79 -15.81 22.62
CA VAL A 286 -5.55 -17.20 22.21
C VAL A 286 -5.14 -18.05 23.40
N GLN A 287 -4.09 -17.65 24.13
CA GLN A 287 -3.51 -18.47 25.18
C GLN A 287 -4.44 -18.67 26.39
N ASP A 288 -5.22 -17.66 26.75
CA ASP A 288 -6.11 -17.70 27.93
C ASP A 288 -7.34 -18.59 27.71
N ASN A 289 -7.67 -18.89 26.45
CA ASN A 289 -8.89 -19.62 26.08
C ASN A 289 -8.58 -20.87 25.24
N GLU A 290 -7.31 -21.26 25.14
CA GLU A 290 -6.88 -22.41 24.37
C GLU A 290 -7.34 -23.70 25.03
N ILE A 291 -8.06 -24.52 24.27
CA ILE A 291 -8.48 -25.86 24.67
C ILE A 291 -7.89 -26.84 23.65
N SER A 292 -7.17 -27.84 24.14
CA SER A 292 -6.62 -28.91 23.29
C SER A 292 -7.75 -29.82 22.80
N SER A 293 -7.82 -30.05 21.49
CA SER A 293 -8.61 -31.15 20.92
C SER A 293 -7.71 -32.33 20.58
N GLU A 294 -8.32 -33.50 20.42
CA GLU A 294 -7.69 -34.61 19.72
C GLU A 294 -7.32 -34.14 18.28
N ASP A 295 -6.25 -34.68 17.70
CA ASP A 295 -5.71 -34.38 16.37
C ASP A 295 -4.82 -33.12 16.20
N GLY A 296 -4.34 -32.51 17.29
CA GLY A 296 -3.32 -31.45 17.23
C GLY A 296 -3.84 -30.07 16.81
N ALA A 297 -5.16 -29.95 16.59
CA ALA A 297 -5.84 -28.68 16.49
C ALA A 297 -6.12 -28.08 17.88
N LYS A 298 -6.13 -26.75 17.95
CA LYS A 298 -6.45 -25.98 19.15
C LYS A 298 -7.83 -25.35 18.98
N GLN A 299 -8.53 -25.12 20.08
CA GLN A 299 -9.84 -24.50 20.07
C GLN A 299 -9.92 -23.31 21.00
N VAL A 300 -10.75 -22.32 20.66
CA VAL A 300 -11.14 -21.21 21.53
C VAL A 300 -12.64 -20.96 21.41
N TYR A 301 -13.23 -20.35 22.44
CA TYR A 301 -14.62 -19.89 22.43
C TYR A 301 -14.69 -18.38 22.26
N LEU A 302 -15.59 -17.93 21.39
CA LEU A 302 -16.08 -16.56 21.34
C LEU A 302 -17.41 -16.52 22.12
N GLY A 303 -17.46 -15.73 23.18
CA GLY A 303 -18.64 -15.63 24.04
C GLY A 303 -19.85 -15.05 23.30
N ALA A 304 -21.03 -15.65 23.54
CA ALA A 304 -22.31 -15.25 22.94
C ALA A 304 -22.65 -13.76 23.13
N GLU A 305 -22.19 -13.16 24.23
CA GLU A 305 -22.38 -11.74 24.57
C GLU A 305 -21.75 -10.81 23.52
N GLY A 306 -20.61 -11.21 22.94
CA GLY A 306 -19.89 -10.44 21.92
C GLY A 306 -20.35 -10.72 20.49
N LEU A 307 -21.22 -11.72 20.28
CA LEU A 307 -21.71 -12.04 18.94
C LEU A 307 -22.81 -11.07 18.50
N PRO A 308 -22.77 -10.57 17.24
CA PRO A 308 -23.76 -9.63 16.75
C PRO A 308 -25.16 -10.25 16.65
N LYS A 309 -26.11 -9.71 17.43
CA LYS A 309 -27.49 -10.24 17.56
C LYS A 309 -28.29 -10.23 16.26
N ALA A 310 -28.00 -9.29 15.37
CA ALA A 310 -28.60 -9.24 14.03
C ALA A 310 -28.07 -10.32 13.07
N GLY A 311 -27.08 -11.11 13.48
CA GLY A 311 -26.40 -12.07 12.60
C GLY A 311 -25.64 -11.38 11.46
N GLY A 312 -25.27 -12.17 10.46
CA GLY A 312 -24.60 -11.70 9.25
C GLY A 312 -23.41 -12.57 8.85
N GLU A 313 -22.69 -12.09 7.84
CA GLU A 313 -21.48 -12.72 7.32
C GLU A 313 -20.23 -12.04 7.87
N PHE A 314 -19.32 -12.84 8.41
CA PHE A 314 -18.12 -12.39 9.12
C PHE A 314 -16.89 -13.19 8.70
N LEU A 315 -15.72 -12.80 9.19
CA LEU A 315 -14.46 -13.50 9.01
C LEU A 315 -13.79 -13.69 10.36
N LEU A 316 -13.08 -14.80 10.52
CA LEU A 316 -12.16 -14.98 11.62
C LEU A 316 -10.76 -14.55 11.18
N GLY A 317 -10.07 -13.81 12.04
CA GLY A 317 -8.69 -13.41 11.81
C GLY A 317 -7.82 -13.63 13.03
N TYR A 318 -6.71 -14.35 12.84
CA TYR A 318 -5.69 -14.55 13.87
C TYR A 318 -4.67 -13.43 13.73
N TYR A 319 -4.55 -12.60 14.74
CA TYR A 319 -3.54 -11.56 14.81
C TYR A 319 -2.39 -12.00 15.70
N SER A 320 -1.17 -11.96 15.15
CA SER A 320 0.05 -12.20 15.91
C SER A 320 0.59 -10.87 16.44
N ASN A 321 0.72 -10.73 17.75
CA ASN A 321 1.30 -9.53 18.36
C ASN A 321 2.80 -9.41 18.08
N THR A 322 3.52 -10.53 18.07
CA THR A 322 4.95 -10.57 17.74
C THR A 322 5.20 -10.07 16.31
N LEU A 323 4.39 -10.55 15.35
CA LEU A 323 4.54 -10.19 13.94
C LEU A 323 3.77 -8.92 13.55
N ARG A 324 2.94 -8.38 14.46
CA ARG A 324 2.07 -7.22 14.28
C ARG A 324 1.26 -7.27 12.98
N SER A 325 0.65 -8.41 12.71
CA SER A 325 -0.08 -8.67 11.47
C SER A 325 -1.12 -9.79 11.64
N LEU A 326 -2.12 -9.78 10.76
CA LEU A 326 -3.02 -10.92 10.58
C LEU A 326 -2.24 -12.03 9.88
N VAL A 327 -2.12 -13.18 10.52
CA VAL A 327 -1.34 -14.33 10.01
C VAL A 327 -2.20 -15.52 9.62
N GLY A 328 -3.52 -15.38 9.79
CA GLY A 328 -4.56 -16.30 9.36
C GLY A 328 -5.87 -15.57 9.15
N LEU A 329 -6.60 -15.96 8.11
CA LEU A 329 -7.98 -15.52 7.85
C LEU A 329 -8.80 -16.73 7.42
N SER A 330 -10.02 -16.86 7.96
CA SER A 330 -10.96 -17.90 7.53
C SER A 330 -11.66 -17.53 6.21
N GLN A 331 -12.37 -18.51 5.64
CA GLN A 331 -13.48 -18.22 4.75
C GLN A 331 -14.61 -17.49 5.49
N PRO A 332 -15.54 -16.82 4.78
CA PRO A 332 -16.70 -16.21 5.41
C PRO A 332 -17.48 -17.18 6.29
N VAL A 333 -17.89 -16.71 7.48
CA VAL A 333 -18.64 -17.45 8.49
C VAL A 333 -19.98 -16.78 8.69
N GLN A 334 -21.05 -17.56 8.61
CA GLN A 334 -22.41 -17.06 8.84
C GLN A 334 -22.78 -17.17 10.32
N VAL A 335 -23.14 -16.04 10.93
CA VAL A 335 -23.76 -15.99 12.26
C VAL A 335 -25.26 -15.84 12.07
N GLN A 336 -26.04 -16.78 12.61
CA GLN A 336 -27.49 -16.70 12.57
C GLN A 336 -28.01 -15.67 13.59
N PRO A 337 -29.00 -14.83 13.23
CA PRO A 337 -29.57 -13.84 14.13
C PRO A 337 -30.23 -14.50 15.35
N SER A 338 -30.39 -13.71 16.42
CA SER A 338 -31.25 -14.09 17.54
C SER A 338 -32.70 -14.22 17.09
N LEU A 339 -33.49 -15.07 17.76
CA LEU A 339 -34.91 -15.28 17.41
C LEU A 339 -35.68 -13.95 17.43
N LYS A 340 -35.41 -13.09 18.42
CA LYS A 340 -36.00 -11.75 18.54
C LYS A 340 -35.62 -10.82 17.38
N SER A 341 -34.38 -10.88 16.89
CA SER A 341 -33.94 -10.04 15.76
C SER A 341 -34.47 -10.56 14.43
N ALA A 342 -34.59 -11.88 14.27
CA ALA A 342 -35.17 -12.51 13.10
C ALA A 342 -36.65 -12.14 12.94
N GLU A 343 -37.41 -12.13 14.05
CA GLU A 343 -38.81 -11.69 14.08
C GLU A 343 -38.96 -10.20 13.73
N GLN A 344 -38.07 -9.33 14.21
CA GLN A 344 -38.07 -7.90 13.87
C GLN A 344 -37.72 -7.64 12.39
N GLN A 345 -36.76 -8.37 11.82
CA GLN A 345 -36.42 -8.27 10.39
C GLN A 345 -37.54 -8.81 9.50
N ALA A 346 -38.19 -9.91 9.89
CA ALA A 346 -39.36 -10.45 9.19
C ALA A 346 -40.58 -9.51 9.28
N GLY A 347 -40.78 -8.86 10.43
CA GLY A 347 -41.82 -7.85 10.64
C GLY A 347 -41.64 -6.62 9.76
N TRP A 348 -40.41 -6.13 9.60
CA TRP A 348 -40.12 -4.99 8.72
C TRP A 348 -40.23 -5.32 7.22
N ALA A 349 -39.89 -6.54 6.81
CA ALA A 349 -40.11 -7.00 5.43
C ALA A 349 -41.62 -7.08 5.08
N GLY A 350 -42.49 -7.27 6.08
CA GLY A 350 -43.95 -7.24 5.95
C GLY A 350 -44.58 -5.84 5.92
N THR A 351 -43.81 -4.78 6.21
CA THR A 351 -44.29 -3.40 6.20
C THR A 351 -43.33 -2.51 5.41
N SER A 352 -43.30 -2.66 4.08
CA SER A 352 -42.71 -1.65 3.20
C SER A 352 -43.81 -0.80 2.53
N SER A 353 -44.43 0.08 3.32
CA SER A 353 -45.01 1.31 2.77
C SER A 353 -43.98 2.42 2.93
N ALA A 354 -43.56 2.94 1.77
CA ALA A 354 -42.57 3.99 1.66
C ALA A 354 -42.98 5.26 2.44
N GLU A 355 -42.13 5.70 3.36
CA GLU A 355 -42.06 7.10 3.76
C GLU A 355 -40.59 7.55 3.74
N ARG A 356 -40.30 8.45 2.80
CA ARG A 356 -39.16 9.37 2.88
C ARG A 356 -39.42 10.35 4.00
N PHE A 357 -38.36 10.84 4.68
CA PHE A 357 -38.08 12.24 5.05
C PHE A 357 -36.85 12.26 6.01
N PRO A 358 -36.26 13.42 6.38
CA PRO A 358 -35.04 13.94 5.77
C PRO A 358 -33.90 14.16 6.80
N GLY A 359 -32.71 14.55 6.32
CA GLY A 359 -31.87 15.55 6.98
C GLY A 359 -30.97 15.16 8.17
N GLU A 360 -29.71 15.55 8.00
CA GLU A 360 -28.75 16.01 9.02
C GLU A 360 -27.80 15.00 9.70
N ARG A 361 -26.52 15.12 9.32
CA ARG A 361 -25.34 14.66 10.07
C ARG A 361 -24.72 15.86 10.78
N PRO A 362 -24.31 15.75 12.05
CA PRO A 362 -23.29 16.61 12.62
C PRO A 362 -21.88 16.02 12.37
N PRO A 363 -20.83 16.85 12.49
CA PRO A 363 -19.48 16.56 12.01
C PRO A 363 -18.68 15.68 12.97
N CYS A 364 -17.82 14.83 12.42
CA CYS A 364 -16.72 14.23 13.16
C CYS A 364 -15.54 15.21 13.14
N ASP A 365 -15.16 15.71 14.32
CA ASP A 365 -13.89 16.39 14.54
C ASP A 365 -12.72 15.39 14.59
N PHE A 366 -11.55 15.91 14.23
CA PHE A 366 -10.28 15.25 13.92
C PHE A 366 -9.63 14.41 15.02
#